data_AF-A0A259EBA7-F1
#
_entry.id   AF-A0A259EBA7-F1
#
_cell.length_a   1.000
_cell.length_b   1.000
_cell.length_c   1.000
_cell.angle_alpha   90.00
_cell.angle_beta   90.00
_cell.angle_gamma   90.00
#
_symmetry.space_group_name_H-M   'P 1'
#
loop_
_entity.id
_entity.type
_entity.pdbx_description
1 polymer ?
#
loop_
_entity_poly.entity_id
_entity_poly.type
_entity_poly.pdbx_seq_one_letter_code
_entity_poly.pdbx_strand_id
1 'polypeptide(L)'
;MAKQMIDTPNLDELENGPWPSFVTGLKRLAKDSDMMVDLMGQLETSYQTKMGYWKGGTVGVFGYGGGVIPRFTELKDANHKPIFPEAAEFHTLRIQPPAGMHYSSDLLRKMCDVWSATGGSGLIAFHGQSGDIMFQGIKTADVQPAFDAFNEMGFDLGGAGPALRTSMSCVGAARCEMSCYDEAKALRTVINNNLDDMHRPSLPYKFKFKFSGCPNDC
;
A
#
# COMPACT_ATOMS: atom_id res chain seq x y z
N MET A 1 -16.56 -14.90 -10.16
CA MET A 1 -16.63 -13.99 -11.33
C MET A 1 -17.09 -12.65 -10.81
N ALA A 2 -16.36 -11.58 -11.14
CA ALA A 2 -16.75 -10.23 -10.78
C ALA A 2 -17.99 -9.78 -11.57
N LYS A 3 -18.59 -8.66 -11.14
CA LYS A 3 -19.66 -7.95 -11.81
C LYS A 3 -19.20 -7.41 -13.17
N GLN A 4 -20.18 -6.99 -13.98
CA GLN A 4 -19.92 -6.45 -15.30
C GLN A 4 -18.95 -5.26 -15.25
N MET A 5 -17.93 -5.27 -16.11
CA MET A 5 -16.98 -4.17 -16.22
C MET A 5 -17.67 -2.89 -16.68
N ILE A 6 -17.23 -1.78 -16.10
CA ILE A 6 -17.66 -0.42 -16.44
C ILE A 6 -16.88 0.03 -17.67
N ASP A 7 -17.51 0.79 -18.56
CA ASP A 7 -16.84 1.38 -19.72
C ASP A 7 -15.85 2.47 -19.27
N THR A 8 -14.62 2.41 -19.77
CA THR A 8 -13.53 3.28 -19.32
C THR A 8 -12.74 3.90 -20.47
N PRO A 9 -13.40 4.65 -21.38
CA PRO A 9 -12.80 5.07 -22.64
C PRO A 9 -11.51 5.90 -22.48
N ASN A 10 -11.37 6.71 -21.42
CA ASN A 10 -10.12 7.45 -21.20
C ASN A 10 -9.01 6.56 -20.66
N LEU A 11 -9.33 5.60 -19.77
CA LEU A 11 -8.35 4.63 -19.28
C LEU A 11 -7.91 3.66 -20.36
N ASP A 12 -8.79 3.29 -21.29
CA ASP A 12 -8.51 2.38 -22.40
C ASP A 12 -7.37 2.90 -23.28
N GLU A 13 -7.30 4.22 -23.50
CA GLU A 13 -6.20 4.85 -24.22
C GLU A 13 -4.82 4.67 -23.54
N LEU A 14 -4.80 4.43 -22.22
CA LEU A 14 -3.56 4.22 -21.46
C LEU A 14 -3.06 2.77 -21.53
N GLU A 15 -3.77 1.87 -22.22
CA GLU A 15 -3.26 0.54 -22.55
C GLU A 15 -2.38 0.56 -23.81
N ASN A 16 -2.39 1.65 -24.57
CA ASN A 16 -1.57 1.83 -25.75
C ASN A 16 -0.10 2.11 -25.41
N GLY A 17 0.79 1.80 -26.36
CA GLY A 17 2.22 2.07 -26.26
C GLY A 17 3.04 0.97 -25.59
N PRO A 18 4.37 1.15 -25.49
CA PRO A 18 5.28 0.09 -25.09
C PRO A 18 5.48 -0.05 -23.57
N TRP A 19 5.12 0.96 -22.78
CA TRP A 19 5.31 0.94 -21.32
C TRP A 19 4.27 0.04 -20.64
N PRO A 20 4.63 -0.79 -19.65
CA PRO A 20 3.66 -1.63 -18.96
C PRO A 20 2.52 -0.81 -18.35
N SER A 21 1.32 -0.97 -18.90
CA SER A 21 0.17 -0.18 -18.47
C SER A 21 -0.35 -0.64 -17.11
N PHE A 22 -0.50 0.32 -16.19
CA PHE A 22 -1.17 0.06 -14.93
C PHE A 22 -2.66 -0.26 -15.15
N VAL A 23 -3.30 0.30 -16.19
CA VAL A 23 -4.70 0.03 -16.54
C VAL A 23 -4.91 -1.43 -16.90
N THR A 24 -4.02 -2.02 -17.71
CA THR A 24 -4.07 -3.46 -18.00
C THR A 24 -3.97 -4.31 -16.74
N GLY A 25 -3.13 -3.90 -15.78
CA GLY A 25 -3.04 -4.54 -14.46
C GLY A 25 -4.34 -4.44 -13.65
N LEU A 26 -4.94 -3.25 -13.59
CA LEU A 26 -6.21 -3.02 -12.89
C LEU A 26 -7.37 -3.80 -13.53
N LYS A 27 -7.49 -3.78 -14.87
CA LYS A 27 -8.49 -4.56 -15.62
C LYS A 27 -8.32 -6.06 -15.40
N ARG A 28 -7.08 -6.55 -15.30
CA ARG A 28 -6.83 -7.96 -14.94
C ARG A 28 -7.40 -8.30 -13.57
N LEU A 29 -7.15 -7.47 -12.55
CA LEU A 29 -7.70 -7.68 -11.20
C LEU A 29 -9.23 -7.55 -11.17
N ALA A 30 -9.79 -6.62 -11.95
CA ALA A 30 -11.23 -6.39 -12.06
C ALA A 30 -12.02 -7.58 -12.62
N LYS A 31 -11.36 -8.56 -13.27
CA LYS A 31 -12.02 -9.82 -13.68
C LYS A 31 -12.50 -10.66 -12.50
N ASP A 32 -11.80 -10.54 -11.36
CA ASP A 32 -11.98 -11.38 -10.19
C ASP A 32 -12.41 -10.59 -8.93
N SER A 33 -12.48 -9.25 -8.99
CA SER A 33 -12.79 -8.38 -7.84
C SER A 33 -13.76 -7.26 -8.20
N ASP A 34 -14.94 -7.25 -7.56
CA ASP A 34 -15.95 -6.20 -7.73
C ASP A 34 -15.47 -4.83 -7.25
N MET A 35 -14.63 -4.82 -6.20
CA MET A 35 -13.98 -3.60 -5.71
C MET A 35 -13.07 -2.99 -6.76
N MET A 36 -12.38 -3.82 -7.56
CA MET A 36 -11.51 -3.34 -8.63
C MET A 36 -12.29 -2.88 -9.86
N VAL A 37 -13.46 -3.48 -10.15
CA VAL A 37 -14.40 -2.93 -11.14
C VAL A 37 -14.83 -1.52 -10.73
N ASP A 38 -15.21 -1.34 -9.47
CA ASP A 38 -15.65 -0.05 -8.94
C ASP A 38 -14.53 0.99 -8.87
N LEU A 39 -13.32 0.57 -8.53
CA LEU A 39 -12.13 1.43 -8.59
C LEU A 39 -11.90 1.96 -10.02
N MET A 40 -12.07 1.12 -11.04
CA MET A 40 -11.94 1.50 -12.44
C MET A 40 -12.97 2.55 -12.84
N GLY A 41 -14.24 2.37 -12.47
CA GLY A 41 -15.28 3.36 -12.71
C GLY A 41 -15.02 4.70 -12.00
N GLN A 42 -14.56 4.65 -10.74
CA GLN A 42 -14.20 5.86 -10.00
C GLN A 42 -13.01 6.58 -10.63
N LEU A 43 -11.99 5.83 -11.06
CA LEU A 43 -10.81 6.40 -11.70
C LEU A 43 -11.16 7.01 -13.07
N GLU A 44 -11.96 6.33 -13.88
CA GLU A 44 -12.46 6.88 -15.15
C GLU A 44 -13.23 8.19 -14.92
N THR A 45 -14.10 8.23 -13.90
CA THR A 45 -14.82 9.46 -13.53
C THR A 45 -13.84 10.58 -13.18
N SER A 46 -12.77 10.27 -12.42
CA SER A 46 -11.70 11.22 -12.12
C SER A 46 -10.97 11.71 -13.38
N TYR A 47 -10.79 10.89 -14.40
CA TYR A 47 -10.21 11.31 -15.69
C TYR A 47 -11.13 12.28 -16.44
N GLN A 48 -12.43 11.97 -16.48
CA GLN A 48 -13.44 12.79 -17.15
C GLN A 48 -13.60 14.17 -16.49
N THR A 49 -13.62 14.21 -15.15
CA THR A 49 -13.88 15.44 -14.39
C THR A 49 -12.63 16.17 -13.93
N LYS A 50 -11.46 15.52 -14.02
CA LYS A 50 -10.15 16.04 -13.55
C LYS A 50 -10.15 16.35 -12.05
N MET A 51 -10.87 15.55 -11.26
CA MET A 51 -11.01 15.70 -9.80
C MET A 51 -10.70 14.41 -9.07
N GLY A 52 -10.09 14.51 -7.88
CA GLY A 52 -9.90 13.37 -6.96
C GLY A 52 -11.10 13.24 -6.01
N TYR A 53 -11.77 12.08 -6.02
CA TYR A 53 -12.96 11.83 -5.20
C TYR A 53 -12.65 11.01 -3.94
N TRP A 54 -11.60 11.35 -3.21
CA TRP A 54 -11.18 10.57 -2.04
C TRP A 54 -11.02 11.45 -0.81
N LYS A 55 -11.77 11.10 0.24
CA LYS A 55 -11.64 11.69 1.57
C LYS A 55 -10.73 10.84 2.45
N GLY A 56 -9.99 11.49 3.34
CA GLY A 56 -9.38 10.81 4.48
C GLY A 56 -10.38 10.49 5.59
N GLY A 57 -9.91 9.74 6.58
CA GLY A 57 -10.65 9.47 7.81
C GLY A 57 -9.74 8.82 8.85
N THR A 58 -10.31 8.03 9.74
CA THR A 58 -9.58 7.33 10.80
C THR A 58 -10.01 5.88 10.81
N VAL A 59 -9.08 4.99 10.48
CA VAL A 59 -9.20 3.53 10.60
C VAL A 59 -7.80 3.03 10.98
N GLY A 60 -7.73 2.03 11.84
CA GLY A 60 -6.48 1.44 12.32
C GLY A 60 -6.72 0.05 12.88
N VAL A 61 -5.73 -0.46 13.61
CA VAL A 61 -5.78 -1.75 14.29
C VAL A 61 -5.59 -1.54 15.79
N PHE A 62 -6.04 -2.48 16.60
CA PHE A 62 -5.87 -2.39 18.04
C PHE A 62 -4.39 -2.31 18.43
N GLY A 63 -4.08 -1.39 19.34
CA GLY A 63 -2.73 -1.19 19.87
C GLY A 63 -1.85 -0.22 19.06
N TYR A 64 -2.18 0.08 17.79
CA TYR A 64 -1.40 0.98 16.93
C TYR A 64 -2.21 2.22 16.52
N GLY A 65 -1.54 3.37 16.52
CA GLY A 65 -2.08 4.66 16.04
C GLY A 65 -1.69 5.00 14.60
N GLY A 66 -0.98 4.11 13.90
CA GLY A 66 -0.50 4.31 12.53
C GLY A 66 -0.50 3.01 11.71
N GLY A 67 -0.02 3.10 10.47
CA GLY A 67 0.14 1.95 9.54
C GLY A 67 -0.98 1.75 8.53
N VAL A 68 -2.19 2.27 8.80
CA VAL A 68 -3.32 2.22 7.87
C VAL A 68 -3.59 3.62 7.31
N ILE A 69 -3.76 3.72 5.99
CA ILE A 69 -4.17 4.96 5.31
C ILE A 69 -5.63 4.82 4.87
N PRO A 70 -6.59 5.35 5.63
CA PRO A 70 -8.00 5.27 5.29
C PRO A 70 -8.36 6.23 4.15
N ARG A 71 -9.17 5.69 3.24
CA ARG A 71 -9.75 6.40 2.10
C ARG A 71 -11.21 6.00 1.92
N PHE A 72 -12.06 7.01 1.79
CA PHE A 72 -13.49 6.89 1.55
C PHE A 72 -13.85 7.66 0.29
N THR A 73 -14.75 7.13 -0.53
CA THR A 73 -15.16 7.84 -1.75
C THR A 73 -16.01 9.07 -1.43
N GLU A 74 -15.73 10.15 -2.15
CA GLU A 74 -16.58 11.34 -2.22
C GLU A 74 -17.48 11.34 -3.47
N LEU A 75 -17.33 10.33 -4.35
CA LEU A 75 -18.13 10.18 -5.54
C LEU A 75 -19.48 9.54 -5.19
N LYS A 76 -20.48 10.40 -4.97
CA LYS A 76 -21.80 10.02 -4.47
C LYS A 76 -22.91 10.53 -5.40
N ASP A 77 -24.03 9.84 -5.41
CA ASP A 77 -25.25 10.26 -6.08
C ASP A 77 -25.98 11.38 -5.33
N ALA A 78 -27.11 11.84 -5.88
CA ALA A 78 -27.94 12.89 -5.28
C ALA A 78 -28.52 12.53 -3.90
N ASN A 79 -28.54 11.23 -3.53
CA ASN A 79 -29.02 10.73 -2.25
C ASN A 79 -27.85 10.43 -1.28
N HIS A 80 -26.65 10.92 -1.57
CA HIS A 80 -25.42 10.69 -0.80
C HIS A 80 -24.96 9.22 -0.72
N LYS A 81 -25.39 8.37 -1.66
CA LYS A 81 -24.89 6.99 -1.76
C LYS A 81 -23.67 6.93 -2.68
N PRO A 82 -22.64 6.14 -2.36
CA PRO A 82 -21.52 5.91 -3.27
C PRO A 82 -22.01 5.44 -4.64
N ILE A 83 -21.51 6.06 -5.72
CA ILE A 83 -21.79 5.59 -7.09
C ILE A 83 -21.18 4.20 -7.30
N PHE A 84 -20.02 3.97 -6.69
CA PHE A 84 -19.24 2.73 -6.74
C PHE A 84 -19.15 2.11 -5.33
N PRO A 85 -20.17 1.34 -4.90
CA PRO A 85 -20.32 0.90 -3.51
C PRO A 85 -19.23 -0.06 -3.03
N GLU A 86 -18.66 -0.90 -3.91
CA GLU A 86 -17.61 -1.85 -3.51
C GLU A 86 -16.27 -1.17 -3.26
N ALA A 87 -16.02 -0.01 -3.87
CA ALA A 87 -14.87 0.86 -3.61
C ALA A 87 -15.20 2.05 -2.70
N ALA A 88 -16.34 2.01 -1.99
CA ALA A 88 -16.72 3.09 -1.08
C ALA A 88 -15.70 3.31 0.04
N GLU A 89 -15.06 2.22 0.46
CA GLU A 89 -13.90 2.18 1.35
C GLU A 89 -12.74 1.54 0.59
N PHE A 90 -11.58 2.20 0.58
CA PHE A 90 -10.41 1.72 -0.18
C PHE A 90 -9.12 1.94 0.61
N HIS A 91 -9.06 1.35 1.81
CA HIS A 91 -7.98 1.61 2.75
C HIS A 91 -6.68 0.94 2.31
N THR A 92 -5.54 1.54 2.67
CA THR A 92 -4.22 0.96 2.38
C THR A 92 -3.55 0.51 3.67
N LEU A 93 -3.16 -0.77 3.73
CA LEU A 93 -2.26 -1.28 4.77
C LEU A 93 -0.82 -1.10 4.29
N ARG A 94 -0.01 -0.44 5.11
CA ARG A 94 1.43 -0.33 4.90
C ARG A 94 2.10 -1.43 5.69
N ILE A 95 2.73 -2.38 5.00
CA ILE A 95 3.47 -3.48 5.63
C ILE A 95 4.96 -3.21 5.48
N GLN A 96 5.72 -3.37 6.57
CA GLN A 96 7.16 -3.15 6.56
C GLN A 96 7.85 -4.16 5.61
N PRO A 97 8.77 -3.72 4.74
CA PRO A 97 9.56 -4.63 3.93
C PRO A 97 10.68 -5.27 4.78
N PRO A 98 11.24 -6.42 4.36
CA PRO A 98 12.55 -6.85 4.83
C PRO A 98 13.61 -5.80 4.48
N ALA A 99 14.62 -5.67 5.35
CA ALA A 99 15.77 -4.80 5.12
C ALA A 99 16.45 -5.15 3.78
N GLY A 100 16.70 -4.15 2.94
CA GLY A 100 17.25 -4.32 1.60
C GLY A 100 16.30 -4.90 0.55
N MET A 101 15.02 -5.10 0.86
CA MET A 101 13.98 -5.50 -0.12
C MET A 101 14.25 -6.81 -0.88
N HIS A 102 14.86 -7.79 -0.22
CA HIS A 102 15.06 -9.12 -0.78
C HIS A 102 13.90 -10.05 -0.39
N TYR A 103 13.35 -10.75 -1.38
CA TYR A 103 12.18 -11.62 -1.21
C TYR A 103 12.40 -12.98 -1.87
N SER A 104 11.86 -14.03 -1.26
CA SER A 104 11.66 -15.31 -1.96
C SER A 104 10.33 -15.30 -2.70
N SER A 105 10.23 -16.06 -3.79
CA SER A 105 8.97 -16.18 -4.53
C SER A 105 7.86 -16.81 -3.68
N ASP A 106 8.20 -17.72 -2.77
CA ASP A 106 7.24 -18.35 -1.86
C ASP A 106 6.65 -17.35 -0.86
N LEU A 107 7.47 -16.43 -0.35
CA LEU A 107 7.00 -15.36 0.53
C LEU A 107 6.01 -14.44 -0.22
N LEU A 108 6.36 -14.01 -1.42
CA LEU A 108 5.51 -13.12 -2.21
C LEU A 108 4.17 -13.78 -2.55
N ARG A 109 4.15 -15.07 -2.89
CA ARG A 109 2.90 -15.81 -3.11
C ARG A 109 2.03 -15.83 -1.86
N LYS A 110 2.61 -16.18 -0.70
CA LYS A 110 1.88 -16.17 0.58
C LYS A 110 1.31 -14.79 0.93
N MET A 111 2.05 -13.72 0.68
CA MET A 111 1.58 -12.34 0.88
C MET A 111 0.37 -12.02 -0.01
N CYS A 112 0.39 -12.45 -1.28
CA CYS A 112 -0.75 -12.30 -2.18
C CYS A 112 -1.96 -13.12 -1.69
N ASP A 113 -1.73 -14.37 -1.28
CA ASP A 113 -2.79 -15.27 -0.79
C ASP A 113 -3.47 -14.68 0.45
N VAL A 114 -2.69 -14.19 1.42
CA VAL A 114 -3.23 -13.50 2.60
C VAL A 114 -4.04 -12.29 2.19
N TRP A 115 -3.49 -11.41 1.34
CA TRP A 115 -4.18 -10.18 0.95
C TRP A 115 -5.54 -10.46 0.32
N SER A 116 -5.62 -11.42 -0.60
CA SER A 116 -6.88 -11.81 -1.22
C SER A 116 -7.83 -12.53 -0.26
N ALA A 117 -7.31 -13.41 0.60
CA ALA A 117 -8.13 -14.18 1.55
C ALA A 117 -8.77 -13.29 2.63
N THR A 118 -8.14 -12.17 2.99
CA THR A 118 -8.63 -11.25 4.02
C THR A 118 -9.41 -10.07 3.43
N GLY A 119 -10.01 -10.22 2.25
CA GLY A 119 -10.88 -9.18 1.66
C GLY A 119 -10.15 -8.01 1.01
N GLY A 120 -8.83 -8.12 0.80
CA GLY A 120 -8.06 -7.14 0.04
C GLY A 120 -8.37 -7.18 -1.46
N SER A 121 -8.22 -6.04 -2.12
CA SER A 121 -8.61 -5.86 -3.53
C SER A 121 -7.75 -6.66 -4.54
N GLY A 122 -6.62 -7.21 -4.09
CA GLY A 122 -5.56 -7.74 -4.94
C GLY A 122 -4.57 -6.69 -5.47
N LEU A 123 -4.86 -5.39 -5.32
CA LEU A 123 -3.95 -4.32 -5.71
C LEU A 123 -2.82 -4.15 -4.69
N ILE A 124 -1.59 -4.19 -5.19
CA ILE A 124 -0.37 -4.01 -4.40
C ILE A 124 0.54 -3.02 -5.13
N ALA A 125 0.99 -1.97 -4.43
CA ALA A 125 2.11 -1.18 -4.90
C ALA A 125 3.39 -1.62 -4.19
N PHE A 126 4.38 -1.97 -5.01
CA PHE A 126 5.63 -2.60 -4.62
C PHE A 126 6.79 -1.76 -5.15
N HIS A 127 7.20 -0.69 -4.46
CA HIS A 127 6.89 -0.28 -3.08
C HIS A 127 6.38 1.16 -2.98
N GLY A 128 5.95 1.57 -1.80
CA GLY A 128 5.77 2.97 -1.46
C GLY A 128 7.10 3.70 -1.30
N GLN A 129 7.12 5.02 -1.55
CA GLN A 129 8.33 5.85 -1.48
C GLN A 129 9.08 5.81 -0.14
N SER A 130 8.39 5.48 0.96
CA SER A 130 9.03 5.36 2.28
C SER A 130 9.64 3.98 2.51
N GLY A 131 9.22 2.96 1.76
CA GLY A 131 9.70 1.57 1.80
C GLY A 131 8.60 0.54 1.94
N ASP A 132 7.44 0.92 2.46
CA ASP A 132 6.33 0.01 2.72
C ASP A 132 5.88 -0.77 1.48
N ILE A 133 5.53 -2.04 1.66
CA ILE A 133 4.64 -2.73 0.74
C ILE A 133 3.24 -2.16 0.99
N MET A 134 2.60 -1.62 -0.05
CA MET A 134 1.29 -1.01 0.09
C MET A 134 0.22 -1.94 -0.47
N PHE A 135 -0.51 -2.61 0.42
CA PHE A 135 -1.69 -3.40 0.10
C PHE A 135 -2.89 -2.47 0.07
N GLN A 136 -3.45 -2.23 -1.12
CA GLN A 136 -4.38 -1.12 -1.37
C GLN A 136 -5.78 -1.63 -1.65
N GLY A 137 -6.77 -1.06 -0.98
CA GLY A 137 -8.17 -1.43 -1.16
C GLY A 137 -8.58 -2.56 -0.25
N ILE A 138 -9.20 -2.20 0.86
CA ILE A 138 -9.85 -3.11 1.81
C ILE A 138 -10.93 -2.31 2.57
N LYS A 139 -11.97 -3.01 3.01
CA LYS A 139 -13.04 -2.43 3.84
C LYS A 139 -12.60 -2.37 5.30
N THR A 140 -13.13 -1.41 6.06
CA THR A 140 -12.82 -1.19 7.49
C THR A 140 -12.92 -2.47 8.31
N ALA A 141 -13.97 -3.26 8.07
CA ALA A 141 -14.24 -4.50 8.81
C ALA A 141 -13.12 -5.54 8.67
N ASP A 142 -12.38 -5.52 7.56
CA ASP A 142 -11.37 -6.52 7.23
C ASP A 142 -9.93 -6.05 7.52
N VAL A 143 -9.74 -4.79 7.92
CA VAL A 143 -8.41 -4.23 8.23
C VAL A 143 -7.72 -4.98 9.37
N GLN A 144 -8.43 -5.26 10.47
CA GLN A 144 -7.86 -5.99 11.61
C GLN A 144 -7.56 -7.46 11.24
N PRO A 145 -8.49 -8.24 10.65
CA PRO A 145 -8.18 -9.59 10.17
C PRO A 145 -6.98 -9.66 9.22
N ALA A 146 -6.87 -8.71 8.28
CA ALA A 146 -5.74 -8.64 7.37
C ALA A 146 -4.41 -8.42 8.11
N PHE A 147 -4.39 -7.49 9.06
CA PHE A 147 -3.20 -7.25 9.88
C PHE A 147 -2.83 -8.47 10.71
N ASP A 148 -3.79 -9.11 11.37
CA ASP A 148 -3.54 -10.30 12.19
C ASP A 148 -2.88 -11.42 11.35
N ALA A 149 -3.38 -11.65 10.13
CA ALA A 149 -2.80 -12.63 9.21
C ALA A 149 -1.37 -12.28 8.75
N PHE A 150 -1.09 -11.00 8.46
CA PHE A 150 0.29 -10.56 8.16
C PHE A 150 1.20 -10.70 9.39
N ASN A 151 0.69 -10.41 10.59
CA ASN A 151 1.44 -10.52 11.83
C ASN A 151 1.79 -11.96 12.18
N GLU A 152 0.87 -12.90 11.94
CA GLU A 152 1.13 -14.34 12.09
C GLU A 152 2.22 -14.84 11.13
N MET A 153 2.37 -14.22 9.96
CA MET A 153 3.49 -14.46 9.03
C MET A 153 4.81 -13.80 9.45
N GLY A 154 4.83 -13.02 10.55
CA GLY A 154 6.00 -12.29 11.02
C GLY A 154 6.20 -10.92 10.38
N PHE A 155 5.18 -10.36 9.72
CA PHE A 155 5.20 -9.01 9.16
C PHE A 155 4.44 -8.03 10.03
N ASP A 156 4.97 -6.82 10.16
CA ASP A 156 4.35 -5.78 10.96
C ASP A 156 3.91 -4.60 10.09
N LEU A 157 2.99 -3.79 10.61
CA LEU A 157 2.59 -2.55 9.96
C LEU A 157 3.75 -1.55 9.96
N GLY A 158 3.82 -0.74 8.91
CA GLY A 158 4.71 0.39 8.80
C GLY A 158 4.21 1.63 9.53
N GLY A 159 5.00 2.70 9.49
CA GLY A 159 4.65 3.97 10.14
C GLY A 159 3.74 4.89 9.32
N ALA A 160 2.76 5.50 9.98
CA ALA A 160 1.93 6.57 9.43
C ALA A 160 1.64 7.66 10.48
N GLY A 161 1.16 8.83 10.05
CA GLY A 161 0.86 9.93 10.98
C GLY A 161 2.11 10.69 11.50
N PRO A 162 1.98 11.42 12.62
CA PRO A 162 3.08 12.14 13.26
C PRO A 162 3.95 11.19 14.11
N ALA A 163 4.59 10.26 13.41
CA ALA A 163 5.34 9.14 13.96
C ALA A 163 6.65 8.94 13.20
N LEU A 164 7.51 8.08 13.73
CA LEU A 164 8.58 7.49 12.92
C LEU A 164 7.94 6.73 11.75
N ARG A 165 8.49 6.88 10.55
CA ARG A 165 8.03 6.16 9.37
C ARG A 165 8.93 4.97 9.08
N THR A 166 8.39 4.03 8.32
CA THR A 166 9.17 2.96 7.69
C THR A 166 10.37 3.54 6.96
N SER A 167 11.50 2.86 7.13
CA SER A 167 12.79 3.27 6.57
C SER A 167 13.18 2.39 5.39
N MET A 168 14.21 2.84 4.67
CA MET A 168 14.87 2.06 3.62
C MET A 168 16.37 2.26 3.69
N SER A 169 17.08 1.25 3.21
CA SER A 169 18.48 1.31 2.85
C SER A 169 18.62 1.13 1.35
N CYS A 170 19.75 1.56 0.78
CA CYS A 170 20.16 1.06 -0.53
C CYS A 170 20.45 -0.46 -0.46
N VAL A 171 20.74 -1.08 -1.62
CA VAL A 171 21.09 -2.51 -1.68
C VAL A 171 22.36 -2.83 -0.88
N GLY A 172 23.30 -1.88 -0.87
CA GLY A 172 24.38 -1.85 0.09
C GLY A 172 25.31 -3.06 0.08
N ALA A 173 25.80 -3.44 1.26
CA ALA A 173 26.72 -4.56 1.48
C ALA A 173 26.23 -5.91 0.92
N ALA A 174 24.94 -6.04 0.59
CA ALA A 174 24.42 -7.23 -0.06
C ALA A 174 24.94 -7.39 -1.51
N ARG A 175 25.19 -6.29 -2.24
CA ARG A 175 25.57 -6.35 -3.67
C ARG A 175 26.30 -5.11 -4.22
N CYS A 176 26.87 -4.27 -3.36
CA CYS A 176 27.59 -3.06 -3.77
C CYS A 176 28.97 -3.03 -3.15
N GLU A 177 30.00 -3.01 -3.99
CA GLU A 177 31.41 -2.92 -3.60
C GLU A 177 31.81 -1.54 -3.04
N MET A 178 30.96 -0.52 -3.22
CA MET A 178 31.17 0.83 -2.69
C MET A 178 30.55 1.04 -1.30
N SER A 179 29.93 0.01 -0.72
CA SER A 179 29.28 0.10 0.59
C SER A 179 30.31 0.27 1.71
N CYS A 180 30.14 1.29 2.55
CA CYS A 180 31.06 1.59 3.65
C CYS A 180 30.63 0.95 4.99
N TYR A 181 29.44 0.37 5.08
CA TYR A 181 28.91 -0.32 6.27
C TYR A 181 27.73 -1.21 5.89
N ASP A 182 27.31 -2.12 6.77
CA ASP A 182 26.14 -2.96 6.54
C ASP A 182 24.83 -2.17 6.79
N GLU A 183 24.22 -1.67 5.72
CA GLU A 183 23.04 -0.82 5.73
C GLU A 183 21.79 -1.60 6.15
N ALA A 184 21.67 -2.87 5.75
CA ALA A 184 20.55 -3.71 6.13
C ALA A 184 20.56 -4.00 7.64
N LYS A 185 21.74 -4.27 8.21
CA LYS A 185 21.93 -4.43 9.65
C LYS A 185 21.68 -3.13 10.40
N ALA A 186 22.19 -2.00 9.91
CA ALA A 186 21.97 -0.70 10.52
C ALA A 186 20.47 -0.35 10.54
N LEU A 187 19.79 -0.50 9.40
CA LEU A 187 18.35 -0.28 9.29
C LEU A 187 17.58 -1.15 10.28
N ARG A 188 17.82 -2.46 10.26
CA ARG A 188 17.10 -3.39 11.15
C ARG A 188 17.33 -3.05 12.62
N THR A 189 18.56 -2.71 13.00
CA THR A 189 18.91 -2.36 14.38
C THR A 189 18.20 -1.09 14.83
N VAL A 190 18.28 -0.02 14.04
CA VAL A 190 17.67 1.27 14.40
C VAL A 190 16.15 1.17 14.40
N ILE A 191 15.54 0.54 13.39
CA ILE A 191 14.09 0.47 13.29
C ILE A 191 13.49 -0.42 14.38
N ASN A 192 14.07 -1.60 14.65
CA ASN A 192 13.55 -2.48 15.70
C ASN A 192 13.63 -1.85 17.10
N ASN A 193 14.62 -0.98 17.34
CA ASN A 193 14.75 -0.25 18.61
C ASN A 193 13.74 0.91 18.75
N ASN A 194 13.06 1.31 17.68
CA ASN A 194 12.14 2.46 17.66
C ASN A 194 10.75 2.09 17.14
N LEU A 195 10.32 0.82 17.28
CA LEU A 195 9.00 0.38 16.82
C LEU A 195 7.86 1.11 17.55
N ASP A 196 8.03 1.43 18.83
CA ASP A 196 7.01 2.17 19.59
C ASP A 196 6.71 3.54 18.96
N ASP A 197 7.75 4.32 18.65
CA ASP A 197 7.62 5.62 17.98
C ASP A 197 7.09 5.51 16.54
N MET A 198 7.16 4.32 15.92
CA MET A 198 6.61 4.06 14.59
C MET A 198 5.12 3.75 14.65
N HIS A 199 4.72 2.89 15.58
CA HIS A 199 3.35 2.38 15.68
C HIS A 199 2.44 3.25 16.53
N ARG A 200 2.98 4.01 17.48
CA ARG A 200 2.24 4.84 18.44
C ARG A 200 2.69 6.28 18.29
N PRO A 201 2.04 7.07 17.40
CA PRO A 201 2.46 8.43 17.09
C PRO A 201 2.61 9.30 18.36
N SER A 202 3.85 9.62 18.70
CA SER A 202 4.27 10.37 19.89
C SER A 202 4.97 11.69 19.52
N LEU A 203 5.32 11.88 18.24
CA LEU A 203 6.18 12.95 17.77
C LEU A 203 5.37 14.18 17.36
N PRO A 204 5.97 15.40 17.37
CA PRO A 204 5.29 16.61 16.88
C PRO A 204 4.92 16.52 15.40
N TYR A 205 5.70 15.79 14.61
CA TYR A 205 5.43 15.54 13.20
C TYR A 205 6.13 14.27 12.71
N LYS A 206 6.00 13.95 11.43
CA LYS A 206 6.61 12.76 10.83
C LYS A 206 8.13 12.83 10.86
N PHE A 207 8.77 11.71 11.21
CA PHE A 207 10.23 11.55 11.19
C PHE A 207 10.62 10.35 10.32
N LYS A 208 11.77 10.40 9.64
CA LYS A 208 12.23 9.34 8.73
C LYS A 208 13.72 9.09 8.90
N PHE A 209 14.10 7.82 9.04
CA PHE A 209 15.47 7.37 8.78
C PHE A 209 15.60 6.90 7.33
N LYS A 210 16.79 7.07 6.74
CA LYS A 210 17.24 6.46 5.48
C LYS A 210 18.72 6.12 5.62
N PHE A 211 19.14 5.00 5.05
CA PHE A 211 20.47 4.43 5.25
C PHE A 211 21.20 4.28 3.91
N SER A 212 22.14 5.18 3.65
CA SER A 212 22.91 5.21 2.41
C SER A 212 24.33 4.73 2.67
N GLY A 213 24.77 3.72 1.93
CA GLY A 213 26.09 3.08 2.11
C GLY A 213 27.28 3.94 1.73
N CYS A 214 27.08 4.88 0.81
CA CYS A 214 28.09 5.79 0.30
C CYS A 214 27.43 7.10 -0.18
N PRO A 215 28.22 8.14 -0.54
CA PRO A 215 27.70 9.45 -0.97
C PRO A 215 26.88 9.46 -2.27
N ASN A 216 26.77 8.33 -2.99
CA ASN A 216 25.90 8.23 -4.17
C ASN A 216 24.41 8.26 -3.82
N ASP A 217 24.05 7.96 -2.57
CA ASP A 217 22.69 8.09 -2.03
C ASP A 217 21.59 7.44 -2.92
N CYS A 218 21.81 6.17 -3.29
CA CYS A 218 20.87 5.36 -4.07
C CYS A 218 19.59 5.03 -3.31
#